data_AF-A0AAD5FE01-F1
#
_entry.id   AF-A0AAD5FE01-F1
#
_cell.length_a   1.000
_cell.length_b   1.000
_cell.length_c   1.000
_cell.angle_alpha   90.00
_cell.angle_beta   90.00
_cell.angle_gamma   90.00
#
_symmetry.space_group_name_H-M   'P 1'
#
loop_
_entity.id
_entity.type
_entity.pdbx_description
1 polymer ?
#
loop_
_entity_poly.entity_id
_entity_poly.type
_entity_poly.pdbx_seq_one_letter_code
_entity_poly.pdbx_strand_id
1 'polypeptide(L)'
;MRDELIRCAKEGDATLAIQRSEVRDMAFVETCSCLLSSLLLTYLAEQYIPSYETAESVLELSPSTAQTLLRLNSETLSTHLGNSKIGALAHDLRTLMSMEQYVLQLSPALTHCQGTHTSLLIQLLKDLQAEGTTLLNGQTRQ
;
A
#
# COMPACT_ATOMS: atom_id res chain seq x y z
N MET A 1 -27.49 42.94 2.15
CA MET A 1 -26.81 42.73 0.85
C MET A 1 -25.37 42.22 0.97
N ARG A 2 -24.43 42.91 1.63
CA ARG A 2 -23.04 42.40 1.77
C ARG A 2 -22.94 41.12 2.61
N ASP A 3 -23.71 41.02 3.68
CA ASP A 3 -23.70 39.84 4.56
C ASP A 3 -24.36 38.62 3.91
N GLU A 4 -25.36 38.83 3.05
CA GLU A 4 -25.98 37.75 2.26
C GLU A 4 -25.04 37.23 1.18
N LEU A 5 -24.27 38.11 0.54
CA LEU A 5 -23.23 37.71 -0.43
C LEU A 5 -22.12 36.90 0.25
N ILE A 6 -21.68 37.31 1.44
CA ILE A 6 -20.67 36.57 2.21
C ILE A 6 -21.23 35.21 2.67
N ARG A 7 -22.51 35.15 3.06
CA ARG A 7 -23.17 33.90 3.42
C ARG A 7 -23.29 32.96 2.22
N CYS A 8 -23.74 33.45 1.07
CA CYS A 8 -23.84 32.64 -0.15
C CYS A 8 -22.47 32.17 -0.64
N ALA A 9 -21.42 32.98 -0.52
CA ALA A 9 -20.06 32.57 -0.83
C ALA A 9 -19.59 31.46 0.11
N LYS A 10 -19.82 31.59 1.43
CA LYS A 10 -19.47 30.56 2.42
C LYS A 10 -20.25 29.26 2.23
N GLU A 11 -21.54 29.34 1.89
CA GLU A 11 -22.37 28.17 1.60
C GLU A 11 -21.94 27.49 0.29
N GLY A 12 -21.58 28.27 -0.73
CA GLY A 12 -21.00 27.76 -1.98
C GLY A 12 -19.64 27.09 -1.76
N ASP A 13 -18.75 27.72 -0.99
CA ASP A 13 -17.43 27.18 -0.65
C ASP A 13 -17.53 25.91 0.20
N ALA A 14 -18.48 25.86 1.14
CA ALA A 14 -18.76 24.66 1.93
C ALA A 14 -19.30 23.52 1.05
N THR A 15 -20.18 23.83 0.10
CA THR A 15 -20.72 22.84 -0.84
C THR A 15 -19.64 22.32 -1.79
N LEU A 16 -18.72 23.18 -2.24
CA LEU A 16 -17.56 22.79 -3.05
C LEU A 16 -16.53 21.96 -2.27
N ALA A 17 -16.33 22.25 -0.99
CA ALA A 17 -15.48 21.44 -0.11
C ALA A 17 -16.06 20.03 0.09
N ILE A 18 -17.39 19.90 0.19
CA ILE A 18 -18.08 18.60 0.24
C ILE A 18 -17.96 17.86 -1.10
N GLN A 19 -18.11 18.56 -2.24
CA GLN A 19 -18.00 17.94 -3.58
C GLN A 19 -16.58 17.50 -3.96
N ARG A 20 -15.52 18.08 -3.39
CA ARG A 20 -14.14 17.62 -3.60
C ARG A 20 -13.83 16.28 -2.91
N SER A 21 -14.69 15.81 -2.01
CA SER A 21 -14.55 14.53 -1.32
C SER A 21 -15.25 13.36 -2.03
N GLU A 22 -16.10 13.62 -3.03
CA GLU A 22 -16.85 12.59 -3.74
C GLU A 22 -16.17 12.25 -5.06
N VAL A 23 -15.47 11.11 -5.13
CA VAL A 23 -15.10 10.55 -6.44
C VAL A 23 -16.40 10.17 -7.13
N ARG A 24 -16.78 10.94 -8.14
CA ARG A 24 -18.07 10.79 -8.84
C ARG A 24 -18.13 9.59 -9.79
N ASP A 25 -16.99 9.00 -10.11
CA ASP A 25 -16.91 7.87 -11.04
C ASP A 25 -16.51 6.59 -10.33
N MET A 26 -17.53 5.92 -9.77
CA MET A 26 -17.35 4.63 -9.09
C MET A 26 -16.92 3.52 -10.06
N ALA A 27 -17.26 3.63 -11.36
CA ALA A 27 -16.83 2.66 -12.36
C ALA A 27 -15.32 2.81 -12.66
N PHE A 28 -14.82 4.03 -12.69
CA PHE A 28 -13.39 4.31 -12.78
C PHE A 28 -12.64 3.77 -11.55
N VAL A 29 -13.15 4.01 -10.34
CA VAL A 29 -12.56 3.47 -9.09
C VAL A 29 -12.49 1.94 -9.13
N GLU A 30 -13.58 1.28 -9.54
CA GLU A 30 -13.63 -0.18 -9.66
C GLU A 30 -12.65 -0.71 -10.73
N THR A 31 -12.53 0.00 -11.87
CA THR A 31 -11.59 -0.36 -12.94
C THR A 31 -10.14 -0.23 -12.48
N CYS A 32 -9.79 0.87 -11.82
CA CYS A 32 -8.46 1.04 -11.23
C CYS A 32 -8.19 -0.03 -10.16
N SER A 33 -9.19 -0.36 -9.35
CA SER A 33 -9.07 -1.40 -8.32
C SER A 33 -8.81 -2.78 -8.94
N CYS A 34 -9.47 -3.08 -10.06
CA CYS A 34 -9.26 -4.30 -10.83
C CYS A 34 -7.83 -4.39 -11.39
N LEU A 35 -7.34 -3.32 -12.00
CA LEU A 35 -5.97 -3.26 -12.54
C LEU A 35 -4.92 -3.45 -11.44
N LEU A 36 -5.07 -2.74 -10.32
CA LEU A 36 -4.14 -2.85 -9.19
C LEU A 36 -4.17 -4.25 -8.55
N SER A 37 -5.36 -4.82 -8.35
CA SER A 37 -5.51 -6.19 -7.84
C SER A 37 -4.86 -7.20 -8.78
N SER A 38 -5.05 -7.03 -10.09
CA SER A 38 -4.45 -7.91 -11.09
C SER A 38 -2.93 -7.82 -11.09
N LEU A 39 -2.37 -6.62 -10.97
CA LEU A 39 -0.92 -6.41 -10.87
C LEU A 39 -0.34 -7.09 -9.61
N LEU A 40 -0.99 -6.90 -8.46
CA LEU A 40 -0.59 -7.53 -7.19
C LEU A 40 -0.63 -9.06 -7.29
N LEU A 41 -1.72 -9.61 -7.81
CA LEU A 41 -1.90 -11.05 -7.94
C LEU A 41 -0.92 -11.66 -8.96
N THR A 42 -0.67 -11.00 -10.09
CA THR A 42 0.34 -11.44 -11.06
C THR A 42 1.73 -11.41 -10.44
N TYR A 43 2.08 -10.35 -9.70
CA TYR A 43 3.35 -10.28 -9.01
C TYR A 43 3.53 -11.42 -8.00
N LEU A 44 2.51 -11.68 -7.18
CA LEU A 44 2.51 -12.80 -6.25
C LEU A 44 2.66 -14.12 -7.00
N ALA A 45 1.90 -14.33 -8.07
CA ALA A 45 1.97 -15.54 -8.88
C ALA A 45 3.38 -15.76 -9.46
N GLU A 46 4.01 -14.70 -9.99
CA GLU A 46 5.35 -14.75 -10.56
C GLU A 46 6.44 -15.07 -9.53
N GLN A 47 6.31 -14.60 -8.28
CA GLN A 47 7.24 -14.97 -7.20
C GLN A 47 7.21 -16.48 -6.87
N TYR A 48 6.09 -17.17 -7.13
CA TYR A 48 5.97 -18.61 -6.90
C TYR A 48 6.33 -19.45 -8.14
N ILE A 49 6.71 -18.84 -9.27
CA ILE A 49 7.17 -19.59 -10.45
C ILE A 49 8.63 -20.01 -10.22
N PRO A 50 8.96 -21.31 -10.16
CA PRO A 50 10.34 -21.76 -10.03
C PRO A 50 11.13 -21.33 -11.28
N SER A 51 12.10 -20.42 -11.14
CA SER A 51 13.04 -20.10 -12.22
C SER A 51 14.02 -21.26 -12.41
N TYR A 52 14.05 -21.84 -13.61
CA TYR A 52 15.01 -22.89 -13.99
C TYR A 52 16.42 -22.34 -14.26
N GLU A 53 16.57 -21.03 -14.47
CA GLU A 53 17.86 -20.39 -14.71
C GLU A 53 18.32 -19.70 -13.43
N THR A 54 19.38 -20.25 -12.81
CA THR A 54 20.03 -19.77 -11.58
C THR A 54 19.07 -19.52 -10.42
N ALA A 55 18.93 -20.51 -9.55
CA ALA A 55 18.38 -20.33 -8.22
C ALA A 55 19.29 -19.37 -7.42
N GLU A 56 19.15 -18.06 -7.64
CA GLU A 56 19.48 -17.09 -6.60
C GLU A 56 18.64 -17.52 -5.39
N SER A 57 19.31 -17.84 -4.27
CA SER A 57 18.63 -18.25 -3.06
C SER A 57 17.56 -17.21 -2.74
N VAL A 58 16.30 -17.62 -2.69
CA VAL A 58 15.22 -16.78 -2.18
C VAL A 58 15.72 -16.25 -0.84
N LEU A 59 15.85 -14.93 -0.76
CA LEU A 59 16.48 -14.28 0.38
C LEU A 59 15.53 -14.46 1.57
N GLU A 60 15.72 -15.53 2.32
CA GLU A 60 14.89 -15.84 3.49
C GLU A 60 15.11 -14.76 4.54
N LEU A 61 14.15 -13.84 4.62
CA LEU A 61 14.14 -12.80 5.63
C LEU A 61 13.76 -13.41 6.97
N SER A 62 14.74 -13.66 7.82
CA SER A 62 14.46 -13.96 9.22
C SER A 62 13.84 -12.73 9.92
N PRO A 63 13.05 -12.93 10.99
CA PRO A 63 12.46 -11.81 11.74
C PRO A 63 13.50 -10.82 12.25
N SER A 64 14.64 -11.31 12.72
CA SER A 64 15.77 -10.48 13.17
C SER A 64 16.39 -9.67 12.03
N THR A 65 16.48 -10.25 10.84
CA THR A 65 16.95 -9.54 9.63
C THR A 65 15.97 -8.45 9.24
N ALA A 66 14.68 -8.76 9.18
CA ALA A 66 13.63 -7.78 8.86
C ALA A 66 13.61 -6.60 9.85
N GLN A 67 13.68 -6.87 11.16
CA GLN A 67 13.75 -5.82 12.18
C GLN A 67 15.02 -4.97 12.04
N THR A 68 16.15 -5.59 11.70
CA THR A 68 17.42 -4.87 11.47
C THR A 68 17.31 -3.95 10.26
N LEU A 69 16.74 -4.43 9.15
CA LEU A 69 16.53 -3.64 7.93
C LEU A 69 15.62 -2.43 8.16
N LEU A 70 14.58 -2.57 9.00
CA LEU A 70 13.69 -1.45 9.34
C LEU A 70 14.39 -0.36 10.16
N ARG A 71 15.27 -0.75 11.09
CA ARG A 71 15.99 0.17 11.98
C ARG A 71 17.10 0.94 11.28
N LEU A 72 17.68 0.36 10.24
CA LEU A 72 18.74 1.00 9.48
C LEU A 72 18.15 2.07 8.55
N ASN A 73 18.73 3.27 8.57
CA ASN A 73 18.30 4.35 7.69
C ASN A 73 18.88 4.11 6.27
N SER A 74 18.22 4.67 5.24
CA SER A 74 18.62 4.46 3.84
C SER A 74 20.07 4.91 3.55
N GLU A 75 20.55 5.93 4.26
CA GLU A 75 21.92 6.46 4.12
C GLU A 75 22.98 5.54 4.76
N THR A 76 22.65 4.82 5.84
CA THR A 76 23.54 3.82 6.44
C THR A 76 23.57 2.56 5.60
N LEU A 77 22.44 2.18 4.98
CA LEU A 77 22.37 0.99 4.13
C LEU A 77 23.16 1.13 2.83
N SER A 78 23.14 2.31 2.22
CA SER A 78 23.89 2.59 0.99
C SER A 78 25.40 2.70 1.22
N THR A 79 25.83 3.18 2.39
CA THR A 79 27.25 3.38 2.71
C THR A 79 27.92 2.18 3.37
N HIS A 80 27.22 1.42 4.22
CA HIS A 80 27.82 0.32 4.99
C HIS A 80 27.71 -1.07 4.33
N LEU A 81 26.75 -1.27 3.41
CA LEU A 81 26.43 -2.60 2.88
C LEU A 81 26.68 -2.78 1.39
N GLY A 82 27.01 -1.72 0.64
CA GLY A 82 27.50 -1.79 -0.76
C GLY A 82 26.60 -2.53 -1.76
N ASN A 83 25.45 -3.02 -1.33
CA ASN A 83 24.58 -3.93 -2.06
C ASN A 83 23.24 -3.24 -2.27
N SER A 84 23.00 -2.76 -3.48
CA SER A 84 21.77 -2.09 -3.88
C SER A 84 20.52 -2.94 -3.60
N LYS A 85 20.64 -4.28 -3.64
CA LYS A 85 19.54 -5.20 -3.31
C LYS A 85 19.08 -5.05 -1.84
N ILE A 86 20.00 -4.81 -0.90
CA ILE A 86 19.67 -4.67 0.53
C ILE A 86 18.98 -3.33 0.80
N GLY A 87 19.44 -2.27 0.12
CA GLY A 87 18.77 -0.96 0.18
C GLY A 87 17.34 -1.01 -0.36
N ALA A 88 17.15 -1.67 -1.51
CA ALA A 88 15.82 -1.91 -2.09
C ALA A 88 14.94 -2.72 -1.13
N LEU A 89 15.45 -3.82 -0.57
CA LEU A 89 14.69 -4.67 0.36
C LEU A 89 14.27 -3.93 1.63
N ALA A 90 15.15 -3.10 2.19
CA ALA A 90 14.80 -2.28 3.36
C ALA A 90 13.79 -1.18 3.02
N HIS A 91 13.85 -0.64 1.80
CA HIS A 91 12.85 0.31 1.30
C HIS A 91 11.49 -0.39 1.16
N ASP A 92 11.45 -1.52 0.48
CA ASP A 92 10.25 -2.32 0.24
C ASP A 92 9.61 -2.76 1.56
N LEU A 93 10.42 -3.24 2.52
CA LEU A 93 9.94 -3.61 3.85
C LEU A 93 9.36 -2.43 4.62
N ARG A 94 9.95 -1.23 4.49
CA ARG A 94 9.40 -0.02 5.11
C ARG A 94 8.11 0.43 4.45
N THR A 95 8.03 0.34 3.13
CA THR A 95 6.81 0.60 2.36
C THR A 95 5.70 -0.35 2.78
N LEU A 96 6.00 -1.64 2.89
CA LEU A 96 5.11 -2.68 3.38
C LEU A 96 4.59 -2.37 4.79
N MET A 97 5.48 -2.00 5.71
CA MET A 97 5.12 -1.63 7.09
C MET A 97 4.37 -0.32 7.24
N SER A 98 4.43 0.51 6.21
CA SER A 98 3.65 1.73 6.17
C SER A 98 2.32 1.54 5.42
N MET A 99 1.98 0.33 4.96
CA MET A 99 0.73 0.08 4.22
C MET A 99 -0.53 0.38 5.03
N GLU A 100 -0.49 0.18 6.34
CA GLU A 100 -1.60 0.54 7.22
C GLU A 100 -2.01 2.00 7.08
N GLN A 101 -1.03 2.90 6.96
CA GLN A 101 -1.30 4.33 6.80
C GLN A 101 -2.04 4.59 5.48
N TYR A 102 -1.78 3.81 4.44
CA TYR A 102 -2.46 3.92 3.16
C TYR A 102 -3.86 3.31 3.19
N VAL A 103 -4.07 2.25 3.99
CA VAL A 103 -5.40 1.71 4.29
C VAL A 103 -6.24 2.72 5.07
N LEU A 104 -5.65 3.39 6.07
CA LEU A 104 -6.31 4.43 6.86
C LEU A 104 -6.54 5.72 6.07
N GLN A 105 -5.68 6.00 5.08
CA GLN A 105 -5.79 7.13 4.16
C GLN A 105 -6.58 6.78 2.88
N LEU A 106 -7.20 5.60 2.80
CA LEU A 106 -8.06 5.27 1.67
C LEU A 106 -9.11 6.38 1.53
N SER A 107 -9.25 6.86 0.30
CA SER A 107 -10.23 7.91 0.04
C SER A 107 -11.62 7.40 0.46
N PRO A 108 -12.50 8.28 0.97
CA PRO A 108 -13.88 7.89 1.27
C PRO A 108 -14.56 7.22 0.06
N ALA A 109 -14.20 7.58 -1.17
CA ALA A 109 -14.71 6.90 -2.35
C ALA A 109 -14.37 5.40 -2.41
N LEU A 110 -13.16 5.00 -2.03
CA LEU A 110 -12.78 3.58 -1.97
C LEU A 110 -13.52 2.86 -0.85
N THR A 111 -13.81 3.52 0.28
CA THR A 111 -14.59 2.92 1.35
C THR A 111 -16.08 2.81 1.02
N HIS A 112 -16.61 3.71 0.19
CA HIS A 112 -18.02 3.69 -0.25
C HIS A 112 -18.24 2.87 -1.53
N CYS A 113 -17.18 2.60 -2.31
CA CYS A 113 -17.26 1.72 -3.47
C CYS A 113 -17.40 0.27 -2.99
N GLN A 114 -18.61 -0.27 -3.09
CA GLN A 114 -18.93 -1.67 -2.75
C GLN A 114 -18.64 -2.63 -3.91
N GLY A 115 -17.78 -2.23 -4.84
CA GLY A 115 -17.37 -3.06 -5.97
C GLY A 115 -16.56 -4.27 -5.53
N THR A 116 -16.66 -5.35 -6.30
CA THR A 116 -15.96 -6.61 -6.04
C THR A 116 -14.44 -6.40 -6.09
N HIS A 117 -13.96 -5.61 -7.05
CA HIS A 117 -12.52 -5.37 -7.23
C HIS A 117 -11.97 -4.40 -6.20
N THR A 118 -12.71 -3.36 -5.82
CA THR A 118 -12.30 -2.51 -4.69
C THR A 118 -12.26 -3.31 -3.39
N SER A 119 -13.23 -4.18 -3.13
CA SER A 119 -13.22 -5.06 -1.96
C SER A 119 -12.03 -6.02 -1.96
N LEU A 120 -11.73 -6.62 -3.12
CA LEU A 120 -10.55 -7.48 -3.29
C LEU A 120 -9.25 -6.71 -3.04
N LEU A 121 -9.09 -5.52 -3.62
CA LEU A 121 -7.90 -4.69 -3.43
C LEU A 121 -7.69 -4.36 -1.95
N ILE A 122 -8.75 -3.96 -1.24
CA ILE A 122 -8.68 -3.67 0.20
C ILE A 122 -8.25 -4.91 0.98
N GLN A 123 -8.77 -6.09 0.64
CA GLN A 123 -8.39 -7.34 1.31
C GLN A 123 -6.93 -7.69 1.05
N LEU A 124 -6.46 -7.58 -0.21
CA LEU A 124 -5.05 -7.82 -0.56
C LEU A 124 -4.10 -6.92 0.23
N LEU A 125 -4.44 -5.64 0.39
CA LEU A 125 -3.63 -4.70 1.19
C LEU A 125 -3.60 -5.08 2.67
N LYS A 126 -4.72 -5.54 3.24
CA LYS A 126 -4.79 -6.00 4.63
C LYS A 126 -3.99 -7.29 4.85
N ASP A 127 -4.10 -8.24 3.94
CA ASP A 127 -3.38 -9.52 4.01
C ASP A 127 -1.87 -9.27 3.94
N LEU A 128 -1.45 -8.38 3.04
CA LEU A 128 -0.06 -8.00 2.86
C LEU A 128 0.52 -7.30 4.12
N GLN A 129 -0.27 -6.44 4.78
CA GLN A 129 0.09 -5.85 6.08
C GLN A 129 0.22 -6.92 7.18
N ALA A 130 -0.73 -7.85 7.26
CA ALA A 130 -0.72 -8.92 8.24
C ALA A 130 0.49 -9.84 8.06
N GLU A 131 0.86 -10.15 6.81
CA GLU A 131 2.05 -10.93 6.49
C GLU A 131 3.34 -10.23 6.91
N GLY A 132 3.47 -8.94 6.63
CA GLY A 132 4.64 -8.19 7.08
C GLY A 132 4.73 -8.09 8.62
N THR A 133 3.60 -7.98 9.31
CA THR A 133 3.56 -8.01 10.79
C THR A 133 3.98 -9.38 11.32
N THR A 134 3.52 -10.45 10.67
CA THR A 134 3.86 -11.83 10.98
C THR A 134 5.36 -12.08 10.81
N LEU A 135 5.94 -11.58 9.71
CA LEU A 135 7.38 -11.61 9.42
C LEU A 135 8.20 -10.96 10.54
N LEU A 136 7.78 -9.80 11.04
CA LEU A 136 8.48 -9.10 12.12
C LEU A 136 8.38 -9.79 13.48
N ASN A 137 7.22 -10.40 13.76
CA ASN A 137 6.96 -11.08 15.02
C ASN A 137 7.55 -12.51 15.06
N GLY A 138 8.01 -13.03 13.92
CA GLY A 138 8.51 -14.39 13.81
C GLY A 138 7.46 -15.46 14.05
N GLN A 139 6.19 -15.12 13.86
CA GLN A 139 5.11 -16.09 13.89
C GLN A 139 5.12 -16.81 12.54
N THR A 140 5.38 -18.10 12.53
CA THR A 140 5.20 -18.90 11.31
C THR A 140 3.71 -19.20 11.17
N ARG A 141 3.10 -18.92 9.99
CA ARG A 141 1.76 -19.45 9.69
C ARG A 141 1.85 -20.98 9.80
N GLN A 142 1.14 -21.56 10.77
CA GLN A 142 0.95 -23.01 10.89
C GLN A 142 0.05 -23.51 9.77
#